data_AF-A0A958MC37-F1
#
_entry.id   AF-A0A958MC37-F1
#
_cell.length_a   1.000
_cell.length_b   1.000
_cell.length_c   1.000
_cell.angle_alpha   90.00
_cell.angle_beta   90.00
_cell.angle_gamma   90.00
#
_symmetry.space_group_name_H-M   'P 1'
#
loop_
_entity.id
_entity.type
_entity.pdbx_description
1 polymer ?
#
loop_
_entity_poly.entity_id
_entity_poly.type
_entity_poly.pdbx_seq_one_letter_code
_entity_poly.pdbx_strand_id
1 'polypeptide(L)' 'NETPQVEVYFAENEIAPTGLGEPTLPPAGAAVANAIYKATGKRLTRQPFIEHLEPKKVIG' A
#
# COMPACT_ATOMS: atom_id res chain seq x y z
N ASN A 1 5.28 16.29 -2.30
CA ASN A 1 4.82 15.77 -3.60
C ASN A 1 4.86 14.24 -3.58
N GLU A 2 4.26 13.62 -2.56
CA GLU A 2 4.51 12.21 -2.17
C GLU A 2 3.24 11.35 -2.23
N THR A 3 2.07 11.98 -2.24
CA THR A 3 0.78 11.30 -2.36
C THR A 3 0.54 10.89 -3.82
N PRO A 4 0.26 9.62 -4.11
CA PRO A 4 -0.05 9.17 -5.47
C PRO A 4 -1.46 9.63 -5.88
N GLN A 5 -1.83 9.34 -7.13
CA GLN A 5 -3.24 9.40 -7.52
C GLN A 5 -4.04 8.38 -6.70
N VAL A 6 -5.18 8.81 -6.17
CA VAL A 6 -6.09 7.97 -5.37
C VAL A 6 -7.45 7.99 -6.04
N GLU A 7 -7.94 6.80 -6.39
CA GLU A 7 -9.30 6.58 -6.86
C GLU A 7 -10.12 5.92 -5.77
N VAL A 8 -11.40 6.28 -5.65
CA VAL A 8 -12.30 5.80 -4.61
C VAL A 8 -13.54 5.20 -5.25
N TYR A 9 -13.89 4.00 -4.79
CA TYR A 9 -15.05 3.26 -5.26
C TYR A 9 -15.84 2.79 -4.03
N PHE A 10 -17.16 3.00 -4.04
CA PHE A 10 -18.05 2.43 -3.03
C PHE A 10 -18.52 1.07 -3.51
N ALA A 11 -18.44 0.07 -2.64
CA ALA A 11 -19.05 -1.22 -2.89
C ALA A 11 -20.56 -1.12 -2.61
N GLU A 12 -21.37 -1.18 -3.66
CA GLU A 12 -22.84 -1.14 -3.54
C GLU A 12 -23.37 -2.37 -2.80
N ASN A 13 -24.22 -2.13 -1.79
CA ASN A 13 -24.89 -3.16 -1.02
C ASN A 13 -26.10 -2.58 -0.27
N GLU A 14 -26.97 -3.46 0.24
CA GLU A 14 -28.21 -3.10 0.97
C GLU A 14 -28.00 -2.95 2.49
N ILE A 15 -26.76 -2.93 2.97
CA ILE A 15 -26.47 -2.83 4.42
C ILE A 15 -26.58 -1.36 4.83
N ALA A 16 -27.16 -1.11 6.01
CA ALA A 16 -27.21 0.24 6.57
C ALA A 16 -25.79 0.86 6.64
N PRO A 17 -25.64 2.18 6.37
CA PRO A 17 -24.34 2.83 6.38
C PRO A 17 -23.58 2.66 7.71
N THR A 18 -22.29 2.36 7.60
CA THR A 18 -21.38 2.20 8.74
C THR A 18 -20.23 3.21 8.70
N GLY A 19 -19.40 3.23 9.74
CA GLY A 19 -18.21 4.08 9.78
C GLY A 19 -17.13 3.62 8.80
N LEU A 20 -16.56 4.56 8.04
CA LEU A 20 -15.51 4.31 7.03
C LEU A 20 -14.14 4.93 7.36
N GLY A 21 -13.99 5.51 8.56
CA GLY A 21 -12.76 6.21 8.95
C GLY A 21 -11.55 5.28 9.15
N GLU A 22 -11.72 4.20 9.91
CA GLU A 22 -10.64 3.25 10.23
C GLU A 22 -10.42 2.13 9.19
N PRO A 23 -11.42 1.60 8.45
CA PRO A 23 -11.23 0.46 7.56
C PRO A 23 -10.20 0.63 6.44
N THR A 24 -9.91 1.87 6.01
CA THR A 24 -9.07 2.13 4.83
C THR A 24 -7.58 2.16 5.13
N LEU A 25 -7.18 2.53 6.35
CA LEU A 25 -5.78 2.71 6.73
C LEU A 25 -5.02 1.38 6.92
N PRO A 26 -5.53 0.37 7.67
CA PRO A 26 -4.83 -0.88 7.90
C PRO A 26 -4.37 -1.63 6.63
N PRO A 27 -5.19 -1.76 5.57
CA PRO A 27 -4.78 -2.50 4.37
C PRO A 27 -3.78 -1.74 3.48
N ALA A 28 -3.65 -0.41 3.61
CA ALA A 28 -2.83 0.41 2.71
C ALA A 28 -1.35 -0.02 2.72
N GLY A 29 -0.76 -0.18 3.90
CA GLY A 29 0.64 -0.62 4.03
C GLY A 29 0.88 -2.02 3.46
N ALA A 30 -0.06 -2.96 3.66
CA ALA A 30 0.03 -4.31 3.12
C ALA A 30 -0.09 -4.33 1.59
N ALA A 31 -0.98 -3.50 1.02
CA ALA A 31 -1.11 -3.35 -0.42
C ALA A 31 0.19 -2.82 -1.06
N VAL A 32 0.81 -1.80 -0.45
CA VAL A 32 2.11 -1.27 -0.88
C VAL A 32 3.21 -2.34 -0.79
N ALA A 33 3.28 -3.11 0.31
CA ALA A 33 4.25 -4.20 0.45
C ALA A 33 4.08 -5.28 -0.63
N ASN A 34 2.84 -5.65 -0.96
CA ASN A 34 2.55 -6.61 -2.03
C ASN A 34 2.94 -6.07 -3.41
N ALA A 35 2.71 -4.78 -3.67
CA ALA A 35 3.14 -4.12 -4.91
C ALA A 35 4.67 -4.11 -5.05
N ILE A 36 5.40 -3.79 -3.97
CA ILE A 36 6.86 -3.84 -3.93
C ILE A 36 7.36 -5.27 -4.21
N TYR A 37 6.76 -6.28 -3.57
CA TYR A 37 7.10 -7.68 -3.82
C TYR A 37 6.87 -8.07 -5.28
N LYS A 38 5.71 -7.69 -5.86
CA LYS A 38 5.41 -7.95 -7.27
C LYS A 38 6.42 -7.29 -8.22
N ALA A 39 6.89 -6.08 -7.90
CA ALA A 39 7.83 -5.33 -8.74
C ALA A 39 9.29 -5.77 -8.59
N THR A 40 9.69 -6.29 -7.42
CA THR A 40 11.11 -6.48 -7.07
C THR A 40 11.47 -7.92 -6.67
N GLY A 41 10.49 -8.77 -6.36
CA GLY A 41 10.70 -10.08 -5.74
C GLY A 41 11.08 -10.03 -4.26
N LYS A 42 11.28 -8.84 -3.68
CA LYS A 42 11.67 -8.66 -2.27
C LYS A 42 10.45 -8.55 -1.38
N ARG A 43 10.33 -9.43 -0.39
CA ARG A 43 9.22 -9.43 0.57
C ARG A 43 9.56 -8.55 1.76
N LEU A 44 8.76 -7.51 2.00
CA LEU A 44 8.89 -6.61 3.14
C LEU A 44 7.80 -6.91 4.17
N THR A 45 8.20 -7.04 5.44
CA THR A 45 7.30 -7.37 6.57
C THR A 45 7.40 -6.37 7.72
N ARG A 46 8.27 -5.36 7.59
CA ARG A 46 8.53 -4.35 8.60
C ARG A 46 8.42 -2.97 7.96
N GLN A 47 7.81 -2.03 8.66
CA GLN A 47 7.72 -0.63 8.27
C GLN A 47 8.69 0.21 9.13
N PRO A 48 9.22 1.33 8.61
CA PRO A 48 8.96 1.89 7.28
C PRO A 48 9.74 1.15 6.16
N PHE A 49 9.09 0.94 5.02
CA PHE A 49 9.64 0.10 3.95
C PHE A 49 10.96 0.61 3.35
N ILE A 50 11.19 1.93 3.39
CA ILE A 50 12.40 2.55 2.83
C ILE A 50 13.68 2.06 3.51
N GLU A 51 13.61 1.69 4.79
CA GLU A 51 14.75 1.17 5.56
C GLU A 51 15.13 -0.27 5.18
N HIS A 52 14.26 -0.95 4.44
CA HIS A 52 14.37 -2.38 4.12
C HIS A 52 14.40 -2.65 2.62
N LEU A 53 14.32 -1.60 1.81
CA LEU A 53 14.47 -1.67 0.37
C LEU A 53 15.93 -1.39 0.03
N GLU A 54 16.71 -2.40 -0.38
CA GLU A 54 18.06 -2.09 -0.86
C GLU A 54 17.94 -1.30 -2.18
N PRO A 55 18.55 -0.11 -2.28
CA PRO A 55 18.61 0.60 -3.54
C PRO A 55 19.38 -0.28 -4.54
N LYS A 56 18.82 -0.49 -5.74
CA LYS A 56 19.59 -1.08 -6.84
C LYS A 56 20.83 -0.20 -7.01
N LYS A 57 22.02 -0.78 -6.83
CA LYS A 57 23.27 -0.13 -7.18
C LYS A 57 23.17 0.19 -8.67
N VAL A 58 22.93 1.44 -9.02
CA VAL A 58 23.01 1.89 -10.41
C VAL A 58 24.47 1.78 -10.77
N ILE A 59 24.82 0.73 -11.51
CA ILE A 59 26.16 0.56 -12.07
C ILE A 59 26.14 1.39 -13.35
N GLY A 60 26.62 2.62 -13.25
CA GLY A 60 26.76 3.57 -14.34
C GLY A 60 27.89 4.52 -14.00
#